data_AF-A0A3S9SI26-F1
#
_entry.id   AF-A0A3S9SI26-F1
#
_cell.length_a   1.000
_cell.length_b   1.000
_cell.length_c   1.000
_cell.angle_alpha   90.00
_cell.angle_beta   90.00
_cell.angle_gamma   90.00
#
_symmetry.space_group_name_H-M   'P 1'
#
loop_
_entity.id
_entity.type
_entity.pdbx_description
1 polymer ?
#
loop_
_entity_poly.entity_id
_entity_poly.type
_entity_poly.pdbx_seq_one_letter_code
_entity_poly.pdbx_strand_id
1 'polypeptide(L)'
;MFRNENGSPVTIHQEQSVRNALNYLRQSSTAREVLDKVSHQEKAPDIVLTNGGNAYYPSPVKVNGHVVPKSEWHSVRWNPDRSMGIRSGNGDGHRSPALGLFQELAHSADTNRNKVIDTNEYRSSSDSYLRGMLNSKERYSTELEQKVARELGEPIRNLYIDAYSINKRAENVASVAYLCSVCAERTHAVSGSPSPSGYLKTQFQRS
;
A
#
# COMPACT_ATOMS: atom_id res chain seq x y z
N MET A 1 -3.05 19.24 2.36
CA MET A 1 -1.77 19.88 1.96
C MET A 1 -0.62 18.89 2.20
N PHE A 2 0.57 19.10 1.61
CA PHE A 2 1.75 18.24 1.83
C PHE A 2 2.80 18.99 2.65
N ARG A 3 3.41 18.35 3.64
CA ARG A 3 4.51 18.94 4.43
C ARG A 3 5.48 17.89 4.94
N ASN A 4 6.74 18.28 5.17
CA ASN A 4 7.67 17.43 5.90
C ASN A 4 7.38 17.50 7.41
N GLU A 5 7.55 16.38 8.11
CA GLU A 5 7.40 16.28 9.56
C GLU A 5 8.29 17.28 10.32
N ASN A 6 9.51 17.48 9.85
CA ASN A 6 10.49 18.40 10.44
C ASN A 6 10.29 19.88 10.05
N GLY A 7 9.26 20.20 9.27
CA GLY A 7 8.97 21.57 8.80
C GLY A 7 9.84 22.08 7.65
N SER A 8 10.78 21.27 7.13
CA SER A 8 11.56 21.64 5.94
C SER A 8 10.68 21.75 4.69
N PRO A 9 11.06 22.56 3.69
CA PRO A 9 10.33 22.64 2.43
C PRO A 9 10.21 21.27 1.75
N VAL A 10 9.02 20.96 1.21
CA VAL A 10 8.80 19.76 0.40
C VAL A 10 9.55 19.90 -0.91
N THR A 11 10.35 18.89 -1.26
CA THR A 11 11.07 18.86 -2.54
C THR A 11 10.17 18.39 -3.69
N ILE A 12 10.56 18.71 -4.92
CA ILE A 12 9.84 18.25 -6.13
C ILE A 12 9.75 16.71 -6.17
N HIS A 13 10.81 16.01 -5.79
CA HIS A 13 10.83 14.53 -5.78
C HIS A 13 9.85 13.94 -4.76
N GLN A 14 9.74 14.57 -3.59
CA GLN A 14 8.79 14.16 -2.56
C GLN A 14 7.34 14.40 -3.01
N GLU A 15 7.07 15.56 -3.62
CA GLU A 15 5.75 15.84 -4.19
C GLU A 15 5.40 14.83 -5.30
N GLN A 16 6.35 14.52 -6.18
CA GLN A 16 6.15 13.52 -7.22
C GLN A 16 5.88 12.13 -6.63
N SER A 17 6.53 11.77 -5.52
CA SER A 17 6.29 10.50 -4.83
C SER A 17 4.86 10.39 -4.32
N VAL A 18 4.33 11.45 -3.71
CA VAL A 18 2.91 11.52 -3.30
C VAL A 18 1.99 11.38 -4.52
N ARG A 19 2.26 12.15 -5.59
CA ARG A 19 1.45 12.11 -6.82
C ARG A 19 1.44 10.73 -7.46
N ASN A 20 2.60 10.08 -7.55
CA ASN A 20 2.73 8.73 -8.08
C ASN A 20 1.96 7.71 -7.24
N ALA A 21 2.07 7.77 -5.91
CA ALA A 21 1.31 6.89 -5.02
C ALA A 21 -0.20 7.07 -5.20
N LEU A 22 -0.70 8.32 -5.22
CA LEU A 22 -2.12 8.61 -5.43
C LEU A 22 -2.61 8.17 -6.82
N ASN A 23 -1.82 8.39 -7.87
CA ASN A 23 -2.17 7.97 -9.23
C ASN A 23 -2.20 6.45 -9.38
N TYR A 24 -1.26 5.76 -8.75
CA TYR A 24 -1.25 4.30 -8.68
C TYR A 24 -2.50 3.77 -7.97
N LEU A 25 -2.84 4.32 -6.81
CA LEU A 25 -4.06 3.96 -6.07
C LEU A 25 -5.33 4.18 -6.90
N ARG A 26 -5.40 5.26 -7.69
CA ARG A 26 -6.58 5.56 -8.54
C ARG A 26 -6.88 4.51 -9.62
N GLN A 27 -5.98 3.56 -9.88
CA GLN A 27 -6.25 2.42 -10.75
C GLN A 27 -7.28 1.45 -10.12
N SER A 28 -7.40 1.44 -8.80
CA SER A 28 -8.41 0.69 -8.06
C SER A 28 -9.73 1.48 -7.97
N SER A 29 -10.87 0.83 -8.22
CA SER A 29 -12.20 1.40 -7.97
C SER A 29 -12.43 1.63 -6.48
N THR A 30 -12.08 0.66 -5.64
CA THR A 30 -12.23 0.78 -4.19
C THR A 30 -11.42 1.96 -3.65
N ALA A 31 -10.18 2.15 -4.12
CA ALA A 31 -9.36 3.26 -3.69
C ALA A 31 -9.92 4.61 -4.14
N ARG A 32 -10.44 4.72 -5.37
CA ARG A 32 -11.10 5.94 -5.86
C ARG A 32 -12.27 6.36 -4.96
N GLU A 33 -13.15 5.43 -4.59
CA GLU A 33 -14.28 5.74 -3.70
C GLU A 33 -13.83 6.30 -2.35
N VAL A 34 -12.77 5.75 -1.77
CA VAL A 34 -12.21 6.24 -0.50
C VAL A 34 -11.55 7.60 -0.67
N LEU A 35 -10.75 7.78 -1.73
CA LEU A 35 -10.10 9.06 -2.02
C LEU A 35 -11.13 10.17 -2.27
N ASP A 36 -12.22 9.86 -2.97
CA ASP A 36 -13.33 10.79 -3.18
C ASP A 36 -14.02 11.11 -1.85
N LYS A 37 -14.27 10.12 -0.97
CA LYS A 37 -14.80 10.40 0.37
C LYS A 37 -13.89 11.32 1.17
N VAL A 38 -12.58 11.15 1.08
CA VAL A 38 -11.59 12.00 1.76
C VAL A 38 -11.60 13.42 1.20
N SER A 39 -11.69 13.59 -0.14
CA SER A 39 -11.68 14.91 -0.77
C SER A 39 -12.94 15.74 -0.50
N HIS A 40 -14.05 15.09 -0.17
CA HIS A 40 -15.32 15.74 0.16
C HIS A 40 -15.50 16.01 1.67
N GLN A 41 -14.50 15.71 2.51
CA GLN A 41 -14.54 16.10 3.91
C GLN A 41 -14.40 17.61 4.05
N GLU A 42 -15.09 18.21 5.03
CA GLU A 42 -14.94 19.64 5.38
C GLU A 42 -13.46 20.02 5.57
N LYS A 43 -12.69 19.10 6.15
CA LYS A 43 -11.24 19.18 6.23
C LYS A 43 -10.59 17.86 5.85
N ALA A 44 -10.10 17.77 4.62
CA ALA A 44 -9.24 16.67 4.20
C ALA A 44 -7.94 16.63 5.04
N PRO A 45 -7.40 15.45 5.35
CA PRO A 45 -6.18 15.33 6.13
C PRO A 45 -4.97 15.85 5.36
N ASP A 46 -4.02 16.43 6.09
CA ASP A 46 -2.70 16.74 5.54
C ASP A 46 -1.87 15.47 5.38
N ILE A 47 -1.12 15.35 4.27
CA ILE A 47 -0.12 14.29 4.12
C ILE A 47 1.20 14.84 4.67
N VAL A 48 1.69 14.22 5.74
CA VAL A 48 2.92 14.57 6.44
C VAL A 48 3.98 13.53 6.12
N LEU A 49 4.99 13.94 5.35
CA LEU A 49 6.11 13.08 4.99
C LEU A 49 7.01 12.88 6.20
N THR A 50 7.21 11.62 6.59
CA THR A 50 8.00 11.22 7.76
C THR A 50 9.03 10.16 7.39
N ASN A 51 10.10 10.07 8.18
CA ASN A 51 11.02 8.94 8.12
C ASN A 51 10.61 7.79 9.06
N GLY A 52 9.52 7.97 9.82
CA GLY A 52 9.00 7.03 10.81
C GLY A 52 8.02 6.00 10.25
N GLY A 53 7.06 5.62 11.09
CA GLY A 53 5.91 4.78 10.70
C GLY A 53 4.79 5.59 10.07
N ASN A 54 3.95 4.90 9.30
CA ASN A 54 2.69 5.46 8.83
C ASN A 54 1.71 5.55 10.00
N ALA A 55 0.91 6.60 10.03
CA ALA A 55 -0.12 6.76 11.04
C ALA A 55 -1.14 7.83 10.62
N TYR A 56 -2.40 7.62 10.94
CA TYR A 56 -3.41 8.67 10.92
C TYR A 56 -3.65 9.22 12.33
N TYR A 57 -3.58 10.55 12.46
CA TYR A 57 -3.85 11.26 13.71
C TYR A 57 -5.21 11.98 13.65
N PRO A 58 -6.27 11.41 14.25
CA PRO A 58 -7.55 12.10 14.40
C PRO A 58 -7.45 13.21 15.46
N SER A 59 -8.56 13.93 15.63
CA SER A 59 -8.68 15.06 16.55
C SER A 59 -9.77 14.80 17.58
N PRO A 60 -9.51 14.94 18.89
CA PRO A 60 -8.21 14.82 19.56
C PRO A 60 -7.74 13.36 19.65
N VAL A 61 -6.43 13.11 19.79
CA VAL A 61 -5.89 11.75 19.97
C VAL A 61 -4.74 11.69 20.97
N LYS A 62 -4.66 10.57 21.70
CA LYS A 62 -3.53 10.21 22.55
C LYS A 62 -2.82 8.99 21.97
N VAL A 63 -1.48 9.02 21.91
CA VAL A 63 -0.64 7.90 21.50
C VAL A 63 0.29 7.57 22.66
N ASN A 64 0.25 6.33 23.16
CA ASN A 64 1.03 5.89 24.32
C ASN A 64 0.90 6.82 25.55
N GLY A 65 -0.31 7.34 25.79
CA GLY A 65 -0.59 8.28 26.89
C GLY A 65 -0.24 9.75 26.61
N HIS A 66 0.50 10.04 25.54
CA HIS A 66 0.86 11.41 25.14
C HIS A 66 -0.20 12.03 24.23
N VAL A 67 -0.62 13.26 24.53
CA VAL A 67 -1.55 14.01 23.69
C VAL A 67 -0.80 14.49 22.45
N VAL A 68 -1.32 14.14 21.27
CA VAL A 68 -0.76 14.64 20.00
C VAL A 68 -1.04 16.15 19.89
N PRO A 69 -0.04 16.98 19.54
CA PRO A 69 -0.23 18.43 19.38
C PRO A 69 -1.33 18.76 18.38
N LYS A 70 -2.08 19.85 18.64
CA LYS A 70 -3.18 20.30 17.75
C LYS A 70 -2.73 20.57 16.30
N SER A 71 -1.47 20.98 16.11
CA SER A 71 -0.85 21.18 14.79
C SER A 71 -0.67 19.89 13.99
N GLU A 72 -0.76 18.72 14.63
CA GLU A 72 -0.65 17.40 14.01
C GLU A 72 -2.01 16.70 13.83
N TRP A 73 -3.10 17.32 14.30
CA TRP A 73 -4.43 16.76 14.16
C TRP A 73 -4.92 16.78 12.71
N HIS A 74 -5.73 15.79 12.35
CA HIS A 74 -6.22 15.57 10.99
C HIS A 74 -5.07 15.45 9.99
N SER A 75 -4.10 14.59 10.30
CA SER A 75 -2.96 14.33 9.42
C SER A 75 -2.70 12.84 9.21
N VAL A 76 -2.29 12.51 8.00
CA VAL A 76 -1.77 11.20 7.59
C VAL A 76 -0.25 11.33 7.51
N ARG A 77 0.45 10.67 8.42
CA ARG A 77 1.89 10.48 8.34
C ARG A 77 2.18 9.34 7.38
N TRP A 78 3.05 9.59 6.42
CA TRP A 78 3.43 8.61 5.43
C TRP A 78 4.93 8.63 5.17
N ASN A 79 5.53 7.46 5.18
CA ASN A 79 6.91 7.24 4.79
C ASN A 79 6.93 6.61 3.38
N PRO A 80 7.29 7.39 2.33
CA PRO A 80 7.31 6.91 0.95
C PRO A 80 8.37 5.84 0.69
N ASP A 81 9.40 5.75 1.54
CA ASP A 81 10.50 4.80 1.37
C ASP A 81 10.24 3.47 2.09
N ARG A 82 9.16 3.37 2.88
CA ARG A 82 8.85 2.21 3.71
C ARG A 82 7.81 1.31 3.06
N SER A 83 8.26 0.17 2.57
CA SER A 83 7.38 -0.95 2.22
C SER A 83 7.02 -1.79 3.45
N MET A 84 5.84 -2.42 3.39
CA MET A 84 5.40 -3.40 4.39
C MET A 84 5.60 -4.80 3.83
N GLY A 85 6.26 -5.66 4.60
CA GLY A 85 6.26 -7.10 4.38
C GLY A 85 4.92 -7.71 4.78
N ILE A 86 4.44 -8.68 4.02
CA ILE A 86 3.30 -9.52 4.42
C ILE A 86 3.80 -10.95 4.56
N ARG A 87 3.43 -11.60 5.65
CA ARG A 87 3.45 -13.07 5.76
C ARG A 87 2.06 -13.59 5.50
N SER A 88 1.81 -14.15 4.33
CA SER A 88 0.54 -14.83 4.05
C SER A 88 0.78 -16.33 3.96
N GLY A 89 -0.23 -17.15 4.24
CA GLY A 89 -0.15 -18.62 4.10
C GLY A 89 0.20 -19.10 2.68
N ASN A 90 0.17 -18.21 1.69
CA ASN A 90 0.51 -18.46 0.28
C ASN A 90 1.86 -17.84 -0.15
N GLY A 91 2.66 -17.33 0.80
CA GLY A 91 3.99 -16.78 0.54
C GLY A 91 4.22 -15.39 1.17
N ASP A 92 5.49 -15.07 1.35
CA ASP A 92 5.96 -13.76 1.78
C ASP A 92 5.95 -12.77 0.61
N GLY A 93 5.50 -11.54 0.84
CA GLY A 93 5.43 -10.49 -0.18
C GLY A 93 5.78 -9.11 0.36
N HIS A 94 5.94 -8.14 -0.55
CA HIS A 94 6.13 -6.74 -0.21
C HIS A 94 5.01 -5.91 -0.82
N ARG A 95 4.44 -5.02 -0.01
CA ARG A 95 3.49 -4.03 -0.49
C ARG A 95 4.17 -2.76 -0.90
N SER A 96 3.58 -2.11 -1.89
CA SER A 96 3.96 -0.76 -2.27
C SER A 96 3.77 0.19 -1.06
N PRO A 97 4.63 1.22 -0.93
CA PRO A 97 4.38 2.31 0.01
C PRO A 97 3.03 2.99 -0.21
N ALA A 98 2.47 2.91 -1.44
CA ALA A 98 1.17 3.45 -1.78
C ALA A 98 0.03 2.76 -1.01
N LEU A 99 0.07 1.44 -0.80
CA LEU A 99 -0.89 0.78 0.09
C LEU A 99 -0.74 1.24 1.55
N GLY A 100 0.47 1.57 1.99
CA GLY A 100 0.70 2.20 3.29
C GLY A 100 0.07 3.58 3.42
N LEU A 101 0.13 4.40 2.36
CA LEU A 101 -0.59 5.68 2.31
C LEU A 101 -2.11 5.46 2.32
N PHE A 102 -2.58 4.49 1.54
CA PHE A 102 -4.01 4.17 1.44
C PHE A 102 -4.60 3.74 2.77
N GLN A 103 -3.92 2.88 3.53
CA GLN A 103 -4.34 2.43 4.85
C GLN A 103 -4.70 3.62 5.76
N GLU A 104 -3.82 4.61 5.84
CA GLU A 104 -4.02 5.80 6.68
C GLU A 104 -5.10 6.74 6.14
N LEU A 105 -5.21 6.88 4.81
CA LEU A 105 -6.32 7.62 4.21
C LEU A 105 -7.66 6.93 4.45
N ALA A 106 -7.72 5.60 4.42
CA ALA A 106 -8.93 4.85 4.77
C ALA A 106 -9.33 5.07 6.23
N HIS A 107 -8.37 5.11 7.16
CA HIS A 107 -8.64 5.51 8.54
C HIS A 107 -9.26 6.90 8.65
N SER A 108 -8.81 7.86 7.84
CA SER A 108 -9.38 9.21 7.82
C SER A 108 -10.82 9.25 7.27
N ALA A 109 -11.17 8.31 6.39
CA ALA A 109 -12.50 8.18 5.80
C ALA A 109 -13.52 7.46 6.71
N ASP A 110 -13.07 6.76 7.74
CA ASP A 110 -13.95 6.04 8.65
C ASP A 110 -14.82 7.01 9.48
N THR A 111 -16.13 6.79 9.50
CA THR A 111 -17.06 7.56 10.33
C THR A 111 -16.91 7.23 11.82
N ASN A 112 -16.35 6.07 12.16
CA ASN A 112 -16.06 5.65 13.53
C ASN A 112 -14.65 6.05 14.02
N ARG A 113 -13.94 6.89 13.26
CA ARG A 113 -12.54 7.30 13.51
C ARG A 113 -12.25 7.97 14.86
N ASN A 114 -13.25 8.34 15.65
CA ASN A 114 -13.08 8.98 16.97
C ASN A 114 -13.21 8.01 18.17
N LYS A 115 -13.48 6.71 17.96
CA LYS A 115 -13.47 5.73 19.07
C LYS A 115 -12.06 5.61 19.67
N VAL A 116 -11.92 5.48 20.98
CA VAL A 116 -10.62 5.38 21.66
C VAL A 116 -9.83 4.19 21.08
N ILE A 117 -8.54 4.37 20.79
CA ILE A 117 -7.64 3.27 20.43
C ILE A 117 -7.30 2.55 21.74
N ASP A 118 -7.95 1.42 22.01
CA ASP A 118 -7.53 0.53 23.10
C ASP A 118 -6.52 -0.48 22.54
N THR A 119 -5.26 -0.33 22.94
CA THR A 119 -4.15 -1.20 22.52
C THR A 119 -4.24 -2.61 23.09
N ASN A 120 -5.07 -2.87 24.11
CA ASN A 120 -5.30 -4.21 24.64
C ASN A 120 -6.23 -5.03 23.74
N GLU A 121 -7.08 -4.39 22.94
CA GLU A 121 -8.00 -5.07 22.02
C GLU A 121 -7.30 -5.75 20.83
N TYR A 122 -6.04 -5.37 20.54
CA TYR A 122 -5.24 -6.05 19.52
C TYR A 122 -4.93 -7.52 19.87
N ARG A 123 -5.13 -7.94 21.13
CA ARG A 123 -4.57 -9.19 21.68
C ARG A 123 -5.59 -10.30 21.95
N SER A 124 -6.89 -10.10 21.78
CA SER A 124 -7.86 -11.13 22.16
C SER A 124 -9.13 -11.10 21.32
N SER A 125 -9.11 -11.88 20.22
CA SER A 125 -10.32 -12.38 19.56
C SER A 125 -10.26 -13.90 19.47
N SER A 126 -11.37 -14.57 19.81
CA SER A 126 -11.57 -15.99 19.51
C SER A 126 -11.82 -16.23 18.02
N ASP A 127 -12.29 -15.22 17.28
CA ASP A 127 -12.42 -15.27 15.83
C ASP A 127 -11.05 -15.03 15.18
N SER A 128 -10.57 -16.05 14.45
CA SER A 128 -9.29 -15.99 13.72
C SER A 128 -9.22 -14.86 12.70
N TYR A 129 -10.36 -14.45 12.12
CA TYR A 129 -10.45 -13.35 11.15
C TYR A 129 -10.33 -11.97 11.81
N LEU A 130 -10.61 -11.87 13.11
CA LEU A 130 -10.58 -10.61 13.86
C LEU A 130 -9.37 -10.47 14.77
N ARG A 131 -8.44 -11.44 14.78
CA ARG A 131 -7.20 -11.34 15.56
C ARG A 131 -6.39 -10.14 15.11
N GLY A 132 -6.15 -9.20 16.03
CA GLY A 132 -5.47 -7.94 15.74
C GLY A 132 -6.32 -6.89 15.02
N MET A 133 -7.63 -7.14 14.82
CA MET A 133 -8.57 -6.27 14.10
C MET A 133 -9.91 -6.09 14.85
N LEU A 134 -9.97 -6.42 16.14
CA LEU A 134 -11.20 -6.38 16.93
C LEU A 134 -11.78 -4.96 17.01
N ASN A 135 -10.89 -3.95 17.05
CA ASN A 135 -11.26 -2.55 17.01
C ASN A 135 -11.69 -2.17 15.59
N SER A 136 -12.94 -1.70 15.42
CA SER A 136 -13.62 -1.50 14.12
C SER A 136 -12.84 -0.70 13.08
N LYS A 137 -11.90 0.15 13.54
CA LYS A 137 -11.11 1.04 12.68
C LYS A 137 -10.06 0.30 11.84
N GLU A 138 -9.31 -0.62 12.45
CA GLU A 138 -8.32 -1.42 11.72
C GLU A 138 -8.99 -2.42 10.80
N ARG A 139 -10.15 -2.93 11.20
CA ARG A 139 -10.96 -3.79 10.33
C ARG A 139 -11.39 -3.05 9.07
N TYR A 140 -11.95 -1.84 9.21
CA TYR A 140 -12.42 -1.05 8.07
C TYR A 140 -11.29 -0.78 7.06
N SER A 141 -10.16 -0.25 7.53
CA SER A 141 -9.03 0.07 6.65
C SER A 141 -8.40 -1.20 6.05
N THR A 142 -8.23 -2.27 6.85
CA THR A 142 -7.64 -3.53 6.37
C THR A 142 -8.52 -4.21 5.32
N GLU A 143 -9.84 -4.26 5.51
CA GLU A 143 -10.77 -4.86 4.53
C GLU A 143 -10.78 -4.09 3.21
N LEU A 144 -10.70 -2.76 3.26
CA LEU A 144 -10.57 -1.93 2.05
C LEU A 144 -9.22 -2.13 1.39
N GLU A 145 -8.14 -2.15 2.15
CA GLU A 145 -6.80 -2.34 1.63
C GLU A 145 -6.64 -3.72 0.99
N GLN A 146 -7.26 -4.77 1.53
CA GLN A 146 -7.34 -6.09 0.88
C GLN A 146 -8.02 -6.03 -0.48
N LYS A 147 -9.12 -5.29 -0.61
CA LYS A 147 -9.81 -5.10 -1.89
C LYS A 147 -8.94 -4.33 -2.88
N VAL A 148 -8.31 -3.24 -2.45
CA VAL A 148 -7.37 -2.47 -3.29
C VAL A 148 -6.19 -3.33 -3.73
N ALA A 149 -5.59 -4.11 -2.82
CA ALA A 149 -4.49 -5.02 -3.15
C ALA A 149 -4.91 -6.05 -4.20
N ARG A 150 -6.10 -6.64 -4.08
CA ARG A 150 -6.66 -7.55 -5.10
C ARG A 150 -6.83 -6.87 -6.46
N GLU A 151 -7.41 -5.67 -6.48
CA GLU A 151 -7.64 -4.90 -7.71
C GLU A 151 -6.33 -4.48 -8.40
N LEU A 152 -5.27 -4.22 -7.63
CA LEU A 152 -3.96 -3.79 -8.14
C LEU A 152 -2.96 -4.94 -8.34
N GLY A 153 -3.32 -6.19 -8.00
CA GLY A 153 -2.43 -7.34 -8.10
C GLY A 153 -1.29 -7.35 -7.07
N GLU A 154 -1.46 -6.70 -5.92
CA GLU A 154 -0.48 -6.69 -4.83
C GLU A 154 -0.66 -7.85 -3.85
N PRO A 155 0.39 -8.20 -3.08
CA PRO A 155 0.26 -9.15 -1.97
C PRO A 155 -0.81 -8.72 -0.98
N ILE A 156 -1.66 -9.67 -0.60
CA ILE A 156 -2.82 -9.45 0.28
C ILE A 156 -2.46 -9.91 1.69
N ARG A 157 -2.62 -9.04 2.69
CA ARG A 157 -2.57 -9.45 4.10
C ARG A 157 -3.94 -9.95 4.53
N ASN A 158 -3.99 -11.07 5.24
CA ASN A 158 -5.26 -11.60 5.73
C ASN A 158 -5.66 -10.93 7.05
N LEU A 159 -4.68 -10.66 7.91
CA LEU A 159 -4.86 -9.98 9.19
C LEU A 159 -3.98 -8.73 9.27
N TYR A 160 -4.39 -7.79 10.13
CA TYR A 160 -3.58 -6.59 10.41
C TYR A 160 -2.16 -6.95 10.90
N ILE A 161 -2.06 -7.99 11.75
CA ILE A 161 -0.82 -8.48 12.35
C ILE A 161 0.12 -9.22 11.38
N ASP A 162 -0.35 -9.56 10.17
CA ASP A 162 0.46 -10.24 9.16
C ASP A 162 1.44 -9.29 8.46
N ALA A 163 1.27 -7.98 8.69
CA ALA A 163 2.16 -6.95 8.20
C ALA A 163 3.33 -6.74 9.18
N TYR A 164 4.56 -6.80 8.66
CA TYR A 164 5.76 -6.39 9.38
C TYR A 164 6.49 -5.31 8.59
N SER A 165 7.17 -4.44 9.32
CA SER A 165 7.92 -3.36 8.67
C SER A 165 9.24 -3.88 8.14
N ILE A 166 9.54 -3.57 6.89
CA ILE A 166 10.82 -3.88 6.28
C ILE A 166 11.46 -2.56 5.92
N ASN A 167 12.68 -2.31 6.42
CA ASN A 167 13.52 -1.20 5.96
C ASN A 167 14.13 -1.51 4.57
N LYS A 168 13.31 -1.97 3.62
CA LYS A 168 13.69 -1.99 2.21
C LYS A 168 13.20 -0.67 1.67
N ARG A 169 14.14 0.23 1.35
CA ARG A 169 13.84 1.39 0.49
C ARG A 169 13.08 0.86 -0.70
N ALA A 170 11.87 1.36 -0.92
CA ALA A 170 11.09 1.00 -2.08
C ALA A 170 11.90 1.38 -3.33
N GLU A 171 12.56 0.41 -3.94
CA GLU A 171 13.18 0.59 -5.25
C GLU A 171 12.06 0.91 -6.22
N ASN A 172 11.90 2.20 -6.53
CA ASN A 172 11.06 2.81 -7.54
C ASN A 172 9.74 2.07 -7.81
N VAL A 173 8.61 2.68 -7.43
CA VAL A 173 7.25 2.18 -7.75
C VAL A 173 7.07 1.84 -9.26
N ALA A 174 7.91 2.40 -10.14
CA ALA A 174 7.96 2.05 -11.57
C ALA A 174 8.53 0.64 -11.89
N SER A 175 9.40 0.06 -11.07
CA SER A 175 10.03 -1.25 -11.33
C SER A 175 9.14 -2.44 -10.97
N VAL A 176 8.23 -2.30 -9.99
CA VAL A 176 7.33 -3.39 -9.58
C VAL A 176 6.25 -3.65 -10.64
N ALA A 177 5.73 -2.59 -11.26
CA ALA A 177 4.81 -2.72 -12.39
C ALA A 177 5.47 -3.40 -13.61
N TYR A 178 6.77 -3.20 -13.82
CA TYR A 178 7.53 -3.82 -14.91
C TYR A 178 7.86 -5.30 -14.67
N LEU A 179 8.02 -5.72 -13.42
CA LEU A 179 8.23 -7.14 -13.09
C LEU A 179 6.94 -7.97 -13.21
N CYS A 180 5.76 -7.37 -12.98
CA CYS A 180 4.48 -8.05 -13.22
C CYS A 180 4.20 -8.28 -14.71
N SER A 181 4.59 -7.37 -15.62
CA SER A 181 4.38 -7.55 -17.06
C SER A 181 5.29 -8.64 -17.65
N VAL A 182 6.53 -8.74 -17.19
CA VAL A 182 7.51 -9.73 -17.70
C VAL A 182 7.19 -11.16 -17.24
N CYS A 183 6.50 -11.33 -16.10
CA CYS A 183 6.04 -12.65 -15.63
C CYS A 183 4.76 -13.13 -16.34
N ALA A 184 3.89 -12.22 -16.78
CA ALA A 184 2.65 -12.56 -17.49
C ALA A 184 2.90 -12.98 -18.95
N GLU A 185 3.97 -12.52 -19.60
CA GLU A 185 4.30 -12.91 -20.97
C GLU A 185 5.03 -14.26 -21.07
N ARG A 186 5.64 -14.76 -19.99
CA ARG A 186 6.37 -16.05 -20.02
C ARG A 186 5.51 -17.29 -19.80
N THR A 187 4.25 -17.16 -19.39
CA THR A 187 3.34 -18.31 -19.21
C THR A 187 2.53 -18.69 -20.45
N HIS A 188 2.60 -17.90 -21.54
CA HIS A 188 1.89 -18.21 -22.80
C HIS A 188 2.79 -18.68 -23.95
N ALA A 189 4.10 -18.80 -23.76
CA ALA A 189 5.03 -19.33 -24.77
C ALA A 189 5.54 -20.74 -24.43
N VAL A 190 4.63 -21.69 -24.18
CA VAL A 190 4.94 -23.13 -24.19
C VAL A 190 3.86 -23.88 -24.96
N SER A 191 3.93 -23.85 -26.29
CA SER A 191 3.57 -25.00 -27.13
C SER A 191 4.06 -24.75 -28.55
N GLY A 192 5.01 -25.56 -29.01
CA GLY A 192 5.56 -25.46 -30.36
C GLY A 192 6.99 -25.97 -30.46
N SER A 193 7.22 -27.22 -30.08
CA SER A 193 8.48 -27.92 -30.36
C SER A 193 8.73 -27.99 -31.87
N PRO A 194 9.90 -27.62 -32.41
CA PRO A 194 10.33 -28.11 -33.70
C PRO A 194 11.10 -29.42 -33.51
N SER A 195 10.57 -30.49 -34.10
CA SER A 195 11.23 -31.79 -34.20
C SER A 195 12.44 -31.70 -35.15
N PRO A 196 13.59 -32.36 -34.87
CA PRO A 196 14.75 -32.36 -35.75
C PRO A 196 14.76 -33.62 -36.64
N SER A 197 14.69 -33.47 -37.95
CA SER A 197 15.10 -34.53 -38.89
C SER A 197 15.22 -34.03 -40.32
N GLY A 198 16.30 -34.41 -41.01
CA GLY A 198 16.26 -34.61 -42.47
C GLY A 198 17.25 -33.82 -43.32
N TYR A 199 18.37 -34.47 -43.64
CA TYR A 199 19.33 -34.12 -44.68
C TYR A 199 18.72 -33.91 -46.09
N LEU A 200 19.32 -33.01 -46.89
CA LEU A 200 19.83 -33.19 -48.27
C LEU A 200 19.96 -31.80 -48.95
N LYS A 201 21.19 -31.29 -49.12
CA LYS A 201 22.04 -31.34 -50.33
C LYS A 201 21.70 -30.29 -51.41
N THR A 202 22.78 -29.61 -51.82
CA THR A 202 23.08 -29.01 -53.15
C THR A 202 22.27 -27.78 -53.56
N GLN A 203 22.77 -26.76 -54.26
CA GLN A 203 24.09 -26.23 -54.65
C GLN A 203 23.77 -25.01 -55.57
N PHE A 204 24.71 -24.07 -55.74
CA PHE A 204 24.73 -23.01 -56.79
C PHE A 204 23.68 -21.87 -56.64
N GLN A 205 23.96 -20.58 -56.86
CA GLN A 205 25.07 -19.90 -57.55
C GLN A 205 25.13 -18.41 -57.10
N ARG A 206 26.34 -17.82 -57.17
CA ARG A 206 26.65 -16.37 -57.10
C ARG A 206 25.88 -15.63 -58.22
N SER A 207 25.50 -14.35 -58.12
CA SER A 207 26.32 -13.15 -57.88
C SER A 207 25.40 -11.97 -57.57
#